data_AF-A0A7G5Z8J7-F1
#
_entry.id   AF-A0A7G5Z8J7-F1
#
_cell.length_a   1.000
_cell.length_b   1.000
_cell.length_c   1.000
_cell.angle_alpha   90.00
_cell.angle_beta   90.00
_cell.angle_gamma   90.00
#
_symmetry.space_group_name_H-M   'P 1'
#
loop_
_entity.id
_entity.type
_entity.pdbx_description
1 polymer ?
#
loop_
_entity_poly.entity_id
_entity_poly.type
_entity_poly.pdbx_seq_one_letter_code
_entity_poly.pdbx_strand_id
1 'polypeptide(L)'
;MAKKRQYLTATLPDGYTKTIGPTSVAFTHYWRIVAQLGNDKTEVFWGHTKSLAEARKKKAAASEAAGMRGWKSYAFEIVELVGSSG
;
A
#
# COMPACT_ATOMS: atom_id res chain seq x y z
N MET A 1 -20.93 -20.26 4.02
CA MET A 1 -19.50 -20.59 3.77
C MET A 1 -18.63 -19.48 4.37
N ALA A 2 -17.99 -19.70 5.52
CA ALA A 2 -17.10 -18.70 6.12
C ALA A 2 -15.83 -18.58 5.27
N LYS A 3 -15.47 -17.38 4.82
CA LYS A 3 -14.21 -17.16 4.08
C LYS A 3 -13.03 -17.53 4.98
N LYS A 4 -12.27 -18.56 4.57
CA LYS A 4 -11.05 -19.03 5.25
C LYS A 4 -10.17 -17.82 5.54
N ARG A 5 -9.84 -17.61 6.81
CA ARG A 5 -8.93 -16.54 7.20
C ARG A 5 -7.53 -16.91 6.68
N GLN A 6 -6.91 -16.00 5.95
CA GLN A 6 -5.58 -16.19 5.38
C GLN A 6 -4.65 -15.06 5.83
N TYR A 7 -3.36 -15.37 5.86
CA TYR A 7 -2.31 -14.37 5.95
C TYR A 7 -1.88 -14.01 4.54
N LEU A 8 -1.70 -12.73 4.31
CA LEU A 8 -1.23 -12.15 3.07
C LEU A 8 0.08 -11.43 3.34
N THR A 9 1.03 -11.53 2.44
CA THR A 9 2.33 -10.86 2.55
C THR A 9 2.49 -9.91 1.39
N ALA A 10 2.86 -8.66 1.69
CA ALA A 10 3.30 -7.67 0.73
C ALA A 10 4.82 -7.54 0.84
N THR A 11 5.54 -7.68 -0.26
CA THR A 11 6.97 -7.40 -0.32
C THR A 11 7.17 -6.20 -1.23
N LEU A 12 7.59 -5.08 -0.64
CA LEU A 12 7.87 -3.84 -1.35
C LEU A 12 9.27 -3.87 -1.98
N PRO A 13 9.52 -3.07 -3.03
CA PRO A 13 10.78 -3.09 -3.77
C PRO A 13 12.00 -2.59 -2.96
N ASP A 14 11.79 -1.87 -1.86
CA ASP A 14 12.83 -1.53 -0.88
C ASP A 14 13.22 -2.70 0.03
N GLY A 15 12.60 -3.87 -0.14
CA GLY A 15 12.81 -5.06 0.70
C GLY A 15 11.94 -5.08 1.95
N TYR A 16 11.08 -4.06 2.17
CA TYR A 16 10.17 -4.06 3.30
C TYR A 16 9.05 -5.09 3.10
N THR A 17 8.89 -5.97 4.07
CA THR A 17 7.85 -7.01 4.06
C THR A 17 6.78 -6.71 5.11
N LYS A 18 5.51 -6.75 4.70
CA LYS A 18 4.36 -6.58 5.59
C LYS A 18 3.42 -7.76 5.53
N THR A 19 3.21 -8.39 6.67
CA THR A 19 2.21 -9.45 6.84
C THR A 19 0.86 -8.83 7.25
N ILE A 20 -0.20 -9.30 6.62
CA ILE A 20 -1.58 -8.83 6.75
C ILE A 20 -2.44 -10.05 7.08
N GLY A 21 -3.03 -10.08 8.27
CA GLY A 21 -3.95 -11.16 8.64
C GLY A 21 -4.13 -11.33 10.13
N PRO A 22 -4.94 -12.32 10.55
CA PRO A 22 -5.72 -13.23 9.70
C PRO A 22 -6.98 -12.55 9.17
N THR A 23 -7.11 -12.43 7.85
CA THR A 23 -8.24 -11.73 7.20
C THR A 23 -9.08 -12.68 6.36
N SER A 24 -10.40 -12.54 6.45
CA SER A 24 -11.35 -13.19 5.54
C SER A 24 -11.58 -12.39 4.26
N VAL A 25 -10.99 -11.20 4.14
CA VAL A 25 -11.08 -10.35 2.96
C VAL A 25 -10.01 -10.76 1.95
N ALA A 26 -10.42 -10.99 0.70
CA ALA A 26 -9.52 -11.28 -0.41
C ALA A 26 -8.88 -9.98 -0.91
N PHE A 27 -7.99 -9.38 -0.10
CA PHE A 27 -7.11 -8.34 -0.61
C PHE A 27 -6.14 -8.98 -1.59
N THR A 28 -5.86 -8.26 -2.67
CA THR A 28 -4.98 -8.74 -3.74
C THR A 28 -3.79 -7.81 -3.94
N HIS A 29 -3.91 -6.55 -3.53
CA HIS A 29 -2.87 -5.55 -3.72
C HIS A 29 -2.66 -4.74 -2.45
N TYR A 30 -1.40 -4.49 -2.15
CA TYR A 30 -0.95 -3.51 -1.17
C TYR A 30 -0.36 -2.32 -1.91
N TRP A 31 -0.63 -1.12 -1.42
CA TRP A 31 -0.04 0.09 -1.96
C TRP A 31 0.60 0.91 -0.84
N ARG A 32 1.68 1.60 -1.18
CA ARG A 32 2.41 2.51 -0.30
C ARG A 32 2.70 3.81 -1.03
N ILE A 33 2.56 4.92 -0.33
CA ILE A 33 3.05 6.23 -0.76
C ILE A 33 4.12 6.65 0.24
N VAL A 34 5.31 6.98 -0.24
CA VAL A 34 6.39 7.55 0.57
C VAL A 34 6.62 8.97 0.09
N ALA A 35 6.12 9.94 0.85
CA ALA A 35 6.22 11.36 0.52
C ALA A 35 7.36 12.03 1.28
N GLN A 36 8.22 12.73 0.56
CA GLN A 36 9.31 13.53 1.09
C GLN A 36 8.87 14.98 1.21
N LEU A 37 9.00 15.57 2.40
CA LEU A 37 8.66 16.95 2.69
C LEU A 37 9.93 17.81 2.77
N GLY A 38 9.78 19.12 2.58
CA GLY A 38 10.86 20.08 2.82
C GLY A 38 11.10 20.25 4.31
N ASN A 39 12.01 19.45 4.88
CA ASN A 39 12.71 19.55 6.17
C ASN A 39 13.11 18.14 6.65
N ASP A 40 13.56 17.28 5.73
CA ASP A 40 13.95 15.88 6.01
C ASP A 40 12.84 15.03 6.64
N LYS A 41 11.59 15.47 6.53
CA LYS A 41 10.42 14.74 7.01
C LYS A 41 9.90 13.81 5.91
N THR A 42 9.52 12.61 6.32
CA THR A 42 8.89 11.63 5.44
C THR A 42 7.51 11.27 5.97
N GLU A 43 6.50 11.33 5.11
CA GLU A 43 5.17 10.84 5.40
C GLU A 43 4.92 9.55 4.62
N VAL A 44 4.58 8.46 5.32
CA VAL A 44 4.30 7.18 4.69
C VAL A 44 2.83 6.84 4.84
N PHE A 45 2.15 6.65 3.72
CA PHE A 45 0.77 6.15 3.66
C PHE A 45 0.77 4.75 3.09
N TRP A 46 -0.11 3.91 3.58
CA TRP A 46 -0.26 2.56 3.04
C TRP A 46 -1.67 2.04 3.20
N GLY A 47 -2.01 1.06 2.38
CA GLY A 47 -3.29 0.38 2.45
C GLY A 47 -3.33 -0.87 1.60
N HIS A 48 -4.45 -1.58 1.68
CA HIS A 48 -4.71 -2.80 0.92
C HIS A 48 -6.08 -2.72 0.22
N THR A 49 -6.17 -3.31 -0.96
CA THR A 49 -7.36 -3.31 -1.79
C THR A 49 -7.54 -4.66 -2.49
N LYS A 50 -8.74 -4.91 -2.98
CA LYS A 50 -9.16 -6.12 -3.67
C LYS A 50 -8.81 -6.12 -5.16
N SER A 51 -8.35 -4.98 -5.72
CA SER A 51 -8.05 -4.88 -7.15
C SER A 51 -6.93 -3.89 -7.47
N LEU A 52 -6.13 -4.20 -8.51
CA LEU A 52 -5.10 -3.29 -9.04
C LEU A 52 -5.67 -1.92 -9.45
N ALA A 53 -6.86 -1.91 -10.06
CA ALA A 53 -7.51 -0.69 -10.51
C ALA A 53 -7.79 0.28 -9.34
N GLU A 54 -8.24 -0.25 -8.20
CA GLU A 54 -8.46 0.55 -7.00
C GLU A 54 -7.15 1.05 -6.38
N ALA A 55 -6.11 0.22 -6.39
CA ALA A 55 -4.78 0.65 -5.95
C ALA A 55 -4.28 1.80 -6.83
N ARG A 56 -4.36 1.66 -8.16
CA ARG A 56 -3.95 2.70 -9.12
C ARG A 56 -4.71 4.01 -8.95
N LYS A 57 -6.00 3.98 -8.58
CA LYS A 57 -6.77 5.21 -8.27
C LYS A 57 -6.17 6.00 -7.11
N LYS A 58 -5.41 5.38 -6.20
CA LYS A 58 -4.70 6.08 -5.12
C LYS A 58 -3.53 6.93 -5.62
N LYS A 59 -3.04 6.72 -6.84
CA LYS A 59 -2.04 7.60 -7.45
C LYS A 59 -2.56 9.03 -7.65
N ALA A 60 -3.82 9.18 -8.05
CA ALA A 60 -4.45 10.49 -8.19
C ALA A 60 -4.56 11.20 -6.82
N ALA A 61 -5.04 10.47 -5.81
CA ALA A 61 -5.11 10.97 -4.43
C ALA A 61 -3.71 11.35 -3.88
N ALA A 62 -2.66 10.62 -4.25
CA ALA A 62 -1.28 10.97 -3.90
C ALA A 62 -0.84 12.29 -4.55
N SER A 63 -1.20 12.50 -5.82
CA SER A 63 -0.89 13.74 -6.53
C SER A 63 -1.61 14.95 -5.93
N GLU A 64 -2.89 14.80 -5.58
CA GLU A 64 -3.65 15.86 -4.92
C GLU A 64 -3.09 16.17 -3.52
N ALA A 65 -2.79 15.12 -2.75
CA ALA A 65 -2.16 15.25 -1.44
C ALA A 65 -0.79 15.92 -1.54
N ALA A 66 0.00 15.64 -2.57
CA ALA A 66 1.29 16.28 -2.81
C ALA A 66 1.17 17.80 -2.94
N GLY A 67 0.19 18.27 -3.71
CA GLY A 67 -0.09 19.70 -3.88
C GLY A 67 -0.59 20.36 -2.60
N MET A 68 -1.52 19.71 -1.88
CA MET A 68 -2.13 20.28 -0.68
C MET A 68 -1.18 20.28 0.54
N ARG A 69 -0.32 19.28 0.65
CA ARG A 69 0.56 19.05 1.82
C ARG A 69 1.98 19.56 1.60
N GLY A 70 2.29 20.08 0.40
CA GLY A 70 3.62 20.60 0.07
C GLY A 70 4.69 19.49 0.01
N TRP A 71 4.36 18.32 -0.52
CA TRP A 71 5.35 17.26 -0.72
C TRP A 71 6.35 17.69 -1.81
N LYS A 72 7.64 17.57 -1.54
CA LYS A 72 8.71 17.80 -2.53
C LYS A 72 8.72 16.72 -3.60
N SER A 73 8.55 15.48 -3.18
CA SER A 73 8.48 14.31 -4.05
C SER A 73 7.73 13.19 -3.34
N TYR A 74 7.22 12.23 -4.10
CA TYR A 74 6.60 11.05 -3.52
C TYR A 74 6.85 9.83 -4.41
N ALA A 75 7.13 8.70 -3.77
CA ALA A 75 7.12 7.39 -4.42
C ALA A 75 5.75 6.76 -4.22
N PHE A 76 5.20 6.16 -5.27
CA PHE A 76 3.96 5.40 -5.22
C PHE A 76 4.22 3.97 -5.66
N GLU A 77 4.00 3.04 -4.76
CA GLU A 77 4.32 1.63 -4.93
C GLU A 77 3.04 0.81 -4.82
N ILE A 78 2.89 -0.16 -5.69
CA ILE A 78 1.84 -1.17 -5.61
C ILE A 78 2.52 -2.52 -5.75
N VAL A 79 2.20 -3.44 -4.86
CA VAL A 79 2.67 -4.82 -4.91
C VAL A 79 1.50 -5.77 -4.74
N GLU A 80 1.58 -6.91 -5.40
CA GLU A 80 0.60 -7.98 -5.24
C GLU A 80 0.78 -8.64 -3.88
N LEU A 81 -0.35 -9.01 -3.28
CA LEU A 81 -0.40 -9.75 -2.03
C LEU A 81 -0.29 -11.24 -2.32
N VAL A 82 0.72 -11.87 -1.75
CA VAL A 82 0.90 -13.32 -1.83
C VAL A 82 0.32 -13.97 -0.58
N GLY A 83 -0.38 -15.09 -0.76
CA GLY A 83 -0.85 -15.89 0.37
C GLY A 83 0.35 -16.48 1.11
N SER A 84 0.58 -16.04 2.34
CA SER A 84 1.50 -16.74 3.24
C SER A 84 0.76 -17.91 3.85
N SER A 85 1.27 -19.11 3.56
CA SER A 85 0.93 -20.28 4.36
C SER A 85 1.65 -20.11 5.69
N GLY A 86 0.91 -19.74 6.74
CA GLY A 86 1.39 -19.83 8.11
C GLY A 86 1.54 -21.27 8.55
#